data_AF-A0A0F7U8J7-F1
#
_entry.id   AF-A0A0F7U8J7-F1
#
_cell.length_a   1.000
_cell.length_b   1.000
_cell.length_c   1.000
_cell.angle_alpha   90.00
_cell.angle_beta   90.00
_cell.angle_gamma   90.00
#
_symmetry.space_group_name_H-M   'P 1'
#
loop_
_entity.id
_entity.type
_entity.pdbx_description
1 polymer ?
#
loop_
_entity_poly.entity_id
_entity_poly.type
_entity_poly.pdbx_seq_one_letter_code
_entity_poly.pdbx_strand_id
1 'polypeptide(L)'
;MTPTISVEDVSSACVAYHNAKRGFQLSPRLSELTIGDKERASRRIQAFIDNGCEDINEVDECRNKGINVFDGTTVSCVDAVRAWYNEVHDYTYERYSNWHFKKTGSFTLLMWHDTEELSCVQTNGCSRIGKPERLLCTYSPSGNTVGEYPFSLDQWKSIIARDGLPQVTIVIGSPSSETPSVTTTSTRTATTTSTRTTTSTIRTTSSTSTTTRTTTTTTTSTTTTTTTTRPPEADFTDECLQIHNNKRAEGMSNPIQKLVRNRGAVSQAEAYRDQMEQRGCPFQHSGVRLYGENLYRSSAHTDCKDAVELWYSEKKNYTSYTALNSFNYQNVGHFTQVMWANSTGLGCAYSSTCRTIVCNYYPPGNYIGQYPFSRAQYNSLVQRDA
;
A
#
# COMPACT_ATOMS: atom_id res chain seq x y z
N MET A 1 29.65 -14.42 -25.54
CA MET A 1 29.46 -15.33 -24.39
C MET A 1 28.22 -14.86 -23.66
N THR A 2 27.25 -15.74 -23.43
CA THR A 2 26.16 -15.47 -22.49
C THR A 2 26.76 -15.29 -21.08
N PRO A 3 26.35 -14.29 -20.28
CA PRO A 3 26.85 -14.15 -18.92
C PRO A 3 26.47 -15.38 -18.09
N THR A 4 27.47 -16.08 -17.55
CA THR A 4 27.21 -17.17 -16.60
C THR A 4 26.67 -16.59 -15.30
N ILE A 5 25.44 -16.97 -14.97
CA ILE A 5 24.82 -16.74 -13.67
C ILE A 5 25.14 -17.96 -12.80
N SER A 6 25.57 -17.71 -11.56
CA SER A 6 25.94 -18.75 -10.60
C SER A 6 25.04 -18.71 -9.37
N VAL A 7 24.88 -19.86 -8.72
CA VAL A 7 24.17 -20.00 -7.44
C VAL A 7 25.21 -20.16 -6.33
N GLU A 8 25.06 -19.36 -5.27
CA GLU A 8 25.90 -19.42 -4.07
C GLU A 8 25.06 -19.87 -2.87
N ASP A 9 25.61 -20.77 -2.04
CA ASP A 9 24.99 -21.24 -0.79
C ASP A 9 25.40 -20.32 0.35
N VAL A 10 24.44 -19.55 0.87
CA VAL A 10 24.64 -18.56 1.94
C VAL A 10 23.97 -18.96 3.25
N SER A 11 23.54 -20.22 3.36
CA SER A 11 22.75 -20.75 4.48
C SER A 11 23.42 -20.48 5.83
N SER A 12 24.73 -20.70 5.96
CA SER A 12 25.48 -20.46 7.21
C SER A 12 25.40 -19.00 7.69
N ALA A 13 25.59 -18.03 6.79
CA ALA A 13 25.49 -16.62 7.14
C ALA A 13 24.04 -16.24 7.47
N CYS A 14 23.07 -16.72 6.68
CA CYS A 14 21.66 -16.43 6.89
C CYS A 14 21.13 -17.01 8.21
N VAL A 15 21.50 -18.24 8.57
CA VAL A 15 21.17 -18.86 9.87
C VAL A 15 21.63 -17.99 11.04
N ALA A 16 22.86 -17.47 11.01
CA ALA A 16 23.37 -16.61 12.07
C ALA A 16 22.52 -15.32 12.26
N TYR A 17 22.13 -14.66 11.17
CA TYR A 17 21.26 -13.47 11.24
C TYR A 17 19.82 -13.80 11.68
N HIS A 18 19.28 -14.95 11.31
CA HIS A 18 17.96 -15.42 11.80
C HIS A 18 18.00 -15.72 13.29
N ASN A 19 19.00 -16.48 13.76
CA ASN A 19 19.13 -16.88 15.17
C ASN A 19 19.37 -15.67 16.08
N ALA A 20 20.11 -14.65 15.59
CA ALA A 20 20.21 -13.37 16.28
C ALA A 20 18.82 -12.73 16.53
N LYS A 21 17.90 -12.75 15.55
CA LYS A 21 16.53 -12.22 15.73
C LYS A 21 15.63 -13.10 16.59
N ARG A 22 15.77 -14.43 16.49
CA ARG A 22 15.00 -15.45 17.23
C ARG A 22 15.40 -15.61 18.70
N GLY A 23 16.65 -15.30 19.05
CA GLY A 23 17.19 -15.47 20.41
C GLY A 23 17.47 -14.18 21.19
N PHE A 24 17.74 -13.04 20.53
CA PHE A 24 18.15 -11.82 21.22
C PHE A 24 17.00 -11.16 21.99
N GLN A 25 17.10 -11.16 23.32
CA GLN A 25 16.12 -10.60 24.26
C GLN A 25 14.67 -11.09 24.05
N LEU A 26 14.47 -12.35 23.62
CA LEU A 26 13.18 -13.05 23.70
C LEU A 26 13.10 -13.92 24.95
N SER A 27 11.93 -13.94 25.60
CA SER A 27 11.61 -14.83 26.73
C SER A 27 10.25 -15.52 26.52
N PRO A 28 10.20 -16.87 26.40
CA PRO A 28 11.33 -17.76 26.15
C PRO A 28 11.99 -17.49 24.79
N ARG A 29 13.24 -17.92 24.57
CA ARG A 29 13.84 -17.88 23.22
C ARG A 29 13.09 -18.83 22.28
N LEU A 30 13.07 -18.50 20.99
CA LEU A 30 12.68 -19.46 19.95
C LEU A 30 13.83 -20.44 19.70
N SER A 31 13.51 -21.64 19.21
CA SER A 31 14.51 -22.62 18.78
C SER A 31 15.44 -22.02 17.73
N GLU A 32 16.73 -22.23 17.89
CA GLU A 32 17.74 -21.84 16.91
C GLU A 32 17.59 -22.70 15.65
N LEU A 33 17.65 -22.05 14.48
CA LEU A 33 17.62 -22.72 13.19
C LEU A 33 18.95 -23.38 12.91
N THR A 34 18.92 -24.58 12.34
CA THR A 34 20.07 -25.26 11.74
C THR A 34 20.10 -25.05 10.23
N ILE A 35 21.18 -25.47 9.56
CA ILE A 35 21.24 -25.50 8.11
C ILE A 35 20.47 -26.74 7.62
N GLY A 36 19.40 -26.50 6.88
CA GLY A 36 18.54 -27.56 6.30
C GLY A 36 18.98 -28.02 4.92
N ASP A 37 18.20 -28.94 4.34
CA ASP A 37 18.39 -29.39 2.96
C ASP A 37 18.18 -28.24 1.95
N LYS A 38 19.16 -28.08 1.05
CA LYS A 38 19.16 -27.07 0.00
C LYS A 38 18.52 -27.51 -1.31
N GLU A 39 18.15 -28.78 -1.49
CA GLU A 39 17.51 -29.24 -2.74
C GLU A 39 16.29 -28.39 -3.11
N ARG A 40 15.49 -27.96 -2.13
CA ARG A 40 14.34 -27.09 -2.37
C ARG A 40 14.82 -25.70 -2.82
N ALA A 41 15.65 -25.03 -2.03
CA ALA A 41 16.16 -23.69 -2.33
C ALA A 41 16.88 -23.64 -3.69
N SER A 42 17.77 -24.61 -3.97
CA SER A 42 18.51 -24.74 -5.22
C SER A 42 17.59 -24.94 -6.43
N ARG A 43 16.56 -25.80 -6.34
CA ARG A 43 15.58 -25.96 -7.44
C ARG A 43 14.78 -24.69 -7.70
N ARG A 44 14.38 -23.95 -6.66
CA ARG A 44 13.63 -22.68 -6.79
C ARG A 44 14.48 -21.60 -7.46
N ILE A 45 15.72 -21.41 -7.03
CA ILE A 45 16.59 -20.39 -7.59
C ILE A 45 17.07 -20.76 -9.00
N GLN A 46 17.26 -22.04 -9.31
CA GLN A 46 17.58 -22.49 -10.66
C GLN A 46 16.43 -22.22 -11.63
N ALA A 47 15.18 -22.50 -11.25
CA ALA A 47 14.02 -22.17 -12.08
C ALA A 47 13.87 -20.66 -12.37
N PHE A 48 14.26 -19.80 -11.40
CA PHE A 48 14.34 -18.35 -11.60
C PHE A 48 15.45 -17.95 -12.59
N ILE A 49 16.62 -18.58 -12.51
CA ILE A 49 17.74 -18.37 -13.46
C ILE A 49 17.37 -18.84 -14.87
N ASP A 50 16.77 -20.03 -14.99
CA ASP A 50 16.33 -20.63 -16.26
C ASP A 50 15.25 -19.78 -16.95
N ASN A 51 14.43 -19.08 -16.16
CA ASN A 51 13.46 -18.07 -16.61
C ASN A 51 14.09 -16.66 -16.84
N GLY A 52 15.41 -16.56 -16.95
CA GLY A 52 16.11 -15.30 -17.28
C GLY A 52 16.20 -14.30 -16.12
N CYS A 53 16.26 -14.78 -14.88
CA CYS A 53 16.16 -13.97 -13.66
C CYS A 53 14.85 -13.16 -13.57
N GLU A 54 13.75 -13.79 -13.96
CA GLU A 54 12.38 -13.30 -13.75
C GLU A 54 11.55 -14.31 -12.98
N ASP A 55 10.55 -13.83 -12.24
CA ASP A 55 9.58 -14.70 -11.58
C ASP A 55 8.82 -15.57 -12.58
N ILE A 56 8.81 -16.87 -12.31
CA ILE A 56 7.88 -17.78 -12.97
C ILE A 56 6.46 -17.43 -12.50
N ASN A 57 5.49 -17.35 -13.43
CA ASN A 57 4.08 -17.11 -13.13
C ASN A 57 3.44 -18.35 -12.46
N GLU A 58 3.84 -18.62 -11.22
CA GLU A 58 3.47 -19.83 -10.49
C GLU A 58 2.25 -19.56 -9.60
N VAL A 59 1.10 -20.01 -10.08
CA VAL A 59 -0.22 -19.84 -9.45
C VAL A 59 -0.43 -20.80 -8.25
N ASP A 60 0.50 -21.73 -8.03
CA ASP A 60 0.43 -22.75 -6.97
C ASP A 60 0.98 -22.20 -5.63
N GLU A 61 0.06 -21.65 -4.84
CA GLU A 61 0.31 -21.13 -3.48
C GLU A 61 0.99 -22.15 -2.55
N CYS A 62 0.73 -23.46 -2.72
CA CYS A 62 1.35 -24.50 -1.90
C CYS A 62 2.85 -24.64 -2.16
N ARG A 63 3.33 -24.34 -3.37
CA ARG A 63 4.77 -24.38 -3.71
C ARG A 63 5.56 -23.23 -3.10
N ASN A 64 4.90 -22.09 -2.88
CA ASN A 64 5.48 -20.90 -2.28
C ASN A 64 5.48 -20.92 -0.74
N LYS A 65 4.80 -21.89 -0.09
CA LYS A 65 4.75 -21.99 1.38
C LYS A 65 6.16 -22.13 1.99
N GLY A 66 6.50 -21.27 2.94
CA GLY A 66 7.78 -21.31 3.64
C GLY A 66 8.96 -20.90 2.77
N ILE A 67 8.79 -19.87 1.96
CA ILE A 67 9.85 -19.24 1.17
C ILE A 67 9.83 -17.74 1.45
N ASN A 68 11.00 -17.15 1.77
CA ASN A 68 11.23 -15.72 1.70
C ASN A 68 12.18 -15.38 0.55
N VAL A 69 11.92 -14.27 -0.13
CA VAL A 69 12.70 -13.78 -1.27
C VAL A 69 13.11 -12.33 -1.02
N PHE A 70 14.31 -11.97 -1.43
CA PHE A 70 14.85 -10.62 -1.37
C PHE A 70 15.63 -10.31 -2.65
N ASP A 71 15.19 -9.28 -3.37
CA ASP A 71 15.73 -8.88 -4.68
C ASP A 71 16.41 -7.52 -4.60
N GLY A 72 17.54 -7.36 -5.29
CA GLY A 72 18.29 -6.11 -5.30
C GLY A 72 19.39 -6.03 -6.35
N THR A 73 20.06 -4.89 -6.44
CA THR A 73 21.29 -4.74 -7.25
C THR A 73 22.46 -5.56 -6.68
N THR A 74 22.44 -5.74 -5.36
CA THR A 74 23.25 -6.68 -4.59
C THR A 74 22.35 -7.27 -3.52
N VAL A 75 22.53 -8.54 -3.17
CA VAL A 75 21.78 -9.22 -2.11
C VAL A 75 22.71 -9.68 -1.00
N SER A 76 22.21 -9.72 0.24
CA SER A 76 22.96 -10.15 1.40
C SER A 76 22.01 -10.70 2.47
N CYS A 77 22.45 -11.68 3.25
CA CYS A 77 21.66 -12.20 4.37
C CYS A 77 21.29 -11.12 5.41
N VAL A 78 22.16 -10.14 5.64
CA VAL A 78 21.91 -9.09 6.64
C VAL A 78 20.84 -8.10 6.19
N ASP A 79 20.83 -7.73 4.91
CA ASP A 79 19.85 -6.79 4.36
C ASP A 79 18.50 -7.48 4.12
N ALA A 80 18.50 -8.74 3.67
CA ALA A 80 17.31 -9.57 3.55
C ALA A 80 16.63 -9.79 4.92
N VAL A 81 17.39 -10.23 5.93
CA VAL A 81 16.86 -10.39 7.30
C VAL A 81 16.39 -9.06 7.88
N ARG A 82 17.09 -7.94 7.63
CA ARG A 82 16.62 -6.62 8.08
C ARG A 82 15.29 -6.23 7.41
N ALA A 83 15.16 -6.44 6.11
CA ALA A 83 13.96 -6.11 5.35
C ALA A 83 12.76 -6.96 5.76
N TRP A 84 12.92 -8.29 5.83
CA TRP A 84 11.87 -9.21 6.29
C TRP A 84 11.48 -8.96 7.74
N TYR A 85 12.45 -8.66 8.62
CA TYR A 85 12.17 -8.35 10.01
C TYR A 85 11.42 -7.02 10.18
N ASN A 86 11.61 -6.04 9.29
CA ASN A 86 11.01 -4.71 9.40
C ASN A 86 9.47 -4.74 9.37
N GLU A 87 8.87 -5.79 8.80
CA GLU A 87 7.43 -6.03 8.85
C GLU A 87 6.88 -6.22 10.29
N VAL A 88 7.74 -6.37 11.30
CA VAL A 88 7.37 -6.35 12.73
C VAL A 88 6.57 -5.10 13.11
N HIS A 89 6.82 -3.97 12.45
CA HIS A 89 6.10 -2.71 12.67
C HIS A 89 4.65 -2.75 12.18
N ASP A 90 4.32 -3.70 11.30
CA ASP A 90 2.99 -3.95 10.73
C ASP A 90 2.31 -5.20 11.34
N TYR A 91 2.98 -5.89 12.28
CA TYR A 91 2.46 -7.09 12.94
C TYR A 91 1.69 -6.76 14.24
N THR A 92 0.52 -7.36 14.38
CA THR A 92 -0.24 -7.46 15.64
C THR A 92 -0.36 -8.91 16.07
N TYR A 93 -0.39 -9.17 17.38
CA TYR A 93 -0.56 -10.51 17.93
C TYR A 93 -2.00 -10.99 17.81
N GLU A 94 -2.34 -11.40 16.59
CA GLU A 94 -3.64 -11.92 16.18
C GLU A 94 -3.47 -13.37 15.70
N ARG A 95 -4.52 -14.17 15.87
CA ARG A 95 -4.58 -15.60 15.45
C ARG A 95 -4.58 -15.81 13.92
N TYR A 96 -4.25 -14.78 13.17
CA TYR A 96 -4.29 -14.72 11.71
C TYR A 96 -2.95 -14.19 11.20
N SER A 97 -2.02 -15.10 10.91
CA SER A 97 -0.92 -14.85 9.98
C SER A 97 -1.49 -14.74 8.56
N ASN A 98 -2.18 -13.62 8.26
CA ASN A 98 -2.86 -13.42 6.99
C ASN A 98 -1.88 -12.98 5.89
N TRP A 99 -1.02 -13.91 5.48
CA TRP A 99 0.07 -13.70 4.53
C TRP A 99 -0.39 -13.31 3.11
N HIS A 100 -1.66 -13.54 2.76
CA HIS A 100 -2.28 -13.03 1.52
C HIS A 100 -2.54 -11.51 1.53
N PHE A 101 -2.83 -10.92 2.70
CA PHE A 101 -3.41 -9.56 2.77
C PHE A 101 -2.64 -8.57 3.67
N LYS A 102 -1.78 -9.04 4.58
CA LYS A 102 -0.84 -8.20 5.34
C LYS A 102 0.59 -8.50 4.90
N LYS A 103 1.41 -7.46 4.68
CA LYS A 103 2.86 -7.58 4.43
C LYS A 103 3.61 -7.88 5.74
N THR A 104 3.28 -9.01 6.36
CA THR A 104 3.92 -9.52 7.58
C THR A 104 4.39 -10.97 7.43
N GLY A 105 4.15 -11.59 6.28
CA GLY A 105 4.45 -12.99 6.02
C GLY A 105 5.95 -13.32 6.12
N SER A 106 6.83 -12.36 5.82
CA SER A 106 8.28 -12.56 5.89
C SER A 106 8.78 -12.52 7.32
N PHE A 107 8.27 -11.58 8.13
CA PHE A 107 8.52 -11.51 9.57
C PHE A 107 7.97 -12.72 10.32
N THR A 108 6.71 -13.10 10.06
CA THR A 108 6.09 -14.24 10.77
C THR A 108 6.81 -15.55 10.44
N LEU A 109 7.26 -15.72 9.19
CA LEU A 109 8.03 -16.90 8.79
C LEU A 109 9.42 -16.95 9.43
N LEU A 110 10.14 -15.82 9.45
CA LEU A 110 11.44 -15.68 10.12
C LEU A 110 11.35 -16.05 11.61
N MET A 111 10.26 -15.66 12.26
CA MET A 111 10.02 -15.88 13.69
C MET A 111 9.20 -17.13 14.01
N TRP A 112 8.89 -18.01 13.03
CA TRP A 112 7.99 -19.14 13.23
C TRP A 112 8.54 -20.20 14.21
N HIS A 113 7.76 -20.59 15.22
CA HIS A 113 8.24 -21.42 16.33
C HIS A 113 8.58 -22.85 15.94
N ASP A 114 7.77 -23.47 15.09
CA ASP A 114 7.96 -24.86 14.61
C ASP A 114 8.99 -24.98 13.48
N THR A 115 9.59 -23.89 13.00
CA THR A 115 10.67 -24.00 12.02
C THR A 115 11.98 -24.34 12.72
N GLU A 116 12.63 -25.41 12.26
CA GLU A 116 13.88 -25.96 12.80
C GLU A 116 15.06 -25.74 11.85
N GLU A 117 14.81 -25.73 10.55
CA GLU A 117 15.81 -25.72 9.49
C GLU A 117 15.62 -24.54 8.53
N LEU A 118 16.75 -24.00 8.06
CA LEU A 118 16.83 -22.95 7.06
C LEU A 118 17.86 -23.30 5.99
N SER A 119 17.50 -23.16 4.72
CA SER A 119 18.45 -23.16 3.60
C SER A 119 18.28 -21.88 2.80
N CYS A 120 19.40 -21.19 2.48
CA CYS A 120 19.38 -19.94 1.72
C CYS A 120 20.42 -19.96 0.61
N VAL A 121 19.99 -19.56 -0.58
CA VAL A 121 20.82 -19.47 -1.78
C VAL A 121 20.65 -18.10 -2.42
N GLN A 122 21.68 -17.63 -3.13
CA GLN A 122 21.61 -16.38 -3.88
C GLN A 122 22.14 -16.52 -5.31
N THR A 123 21.66 -15.67 -6.21
CA THR A 123 22.23 -15.51 -7.55
C THR A 123 23.46 -14.60 -7.52
N ASN A 124 24.37 -14.85 -8.45
CA ASN A 124 25.44 -13.92 -8.82
C ASN A 124 25.57 -13.94 -10.35
N GLY A 125 25.13 -12.85 -10.99
CA GLY A 125 25.23 -12.63 -12.42
C GLY A 125 23.96 -12.08 -13.07
N CYS A 126 22.79 -12.09 -12.39
CA CYS A 126 21.55 -11.53 -12.93
C CYS A 126 21.68 -10.02 -13.22
N SER A 127 22.43 -9.30 -12.39
CA SER A 127 22.79 -7.89 -12.59
C SER A 127 23.44 -7.60 -13.94
N ARG A 128 24.21 -8.56 -14.48
CA ARG A 128 24.93 -8.44 -15.77
C ARG A 128 24.00 -8.51 -16.98
N ILE A 129 22.77 -9.00 -16.82
CA ILE A 129 21.71 -9.00 -17.83
C ILE A 129 20.62 -7.95 -17.52
N GLY A 130 20.87 -7.01 -16.60
CA GLY A 130 19.93 -5.95 -16.23
C GLY A 130 18.76 -6.42 -15.35
N LYS A 131 18.91 -7.55 -14.66
CA LYS A 131 17.92 -8.13 -13.74
C LYS A 131 18.42 -8.02 -12.29
N PRO A 132 17.53 -8.02 -11.28
CA PRO A 132 17.97 -8.03 -9.89
C PRO A 132 18.71 -9.34 -9.58
N GLU A 133 19.72 -9.28 -8.72
CA GLU A 133 20.15 -10.47 -7.99
C GLU A 133 19.09 -10.83 -6.96
N ARG A 134 18.95 -12.13 -6.69
CA ARG A 134 17.93 -12.69 -5.79
C ARG A 134 18.59 -13.53 -4.71
N LEU A 135 18.19 -13.30 -3.46
CA LEU A 135 18.41 -14.20 -2.33
C LEU A 135 17.08 -14.86 -1.98
N LEU A 136 17.09 -16.19 -1.88
CA LEU A 136 15.93 -17.02 -1.58
C LEU A 136 16.24 -17.93 -0.39
N CYS A 137 15.40 -17.87 0.64
CA CYS A 137 15.46 -18.73 1.81
C CYS A 137 14.24 -19.65 1.87
N THR A 138 14.45 -20.94 2.13
CA THR A 138 13.39 -21.92 2.40
C THR A 138 13.44 -22.39 3.85
N TYR A 139 12.28 -22.45 4.48
CA TYR A 139 12.09 -22.78 5.88
C TYR A 139 11.47 -24.18 6.00
N SER A 140 11.93 -24.99 6.95
CA SER A 140 11.41 -26.33 7.21
C SER A 140 11.30 -26.61 8.72
N PRO A 141 10.14 -27.07 9.24
CA PRO A 141 8.80 -26.90 8.70
C PRO A 141 8.49 -25.50 8.16
N SER A 142 7.58 -25.43 7.17
CA SER A 142 7.39 -24.28 6.29
C SER A 142 6.64 -23.07 6.87
N GLY A 143 6.23 -23.12 8.14
CA GLY A 143 5.61 -22.00 8.85
C GLY A 143 4.36 -21.40 8.19
N ASN A 144 3.99 -20.18 8.60
CA ASN A 144 2.84 -19.41 8.10
C ASN A 144 1.54 -20.23 7.94
N THR A 145 1.28 -21.15 8.88
CA THR A 145 0.05 -21.95 8.88
C THR A 145 -1.12 -21.08 9.29
N VAL A 146 -2.15 -21.02 8.44
CA VAL A 146 -3.35 -20.20 8.67
C VAL A 146 -4.06 -20.65 9.95
N GLY A 147 -4.33 -19.71 10.85
CA GLY A 147 -4.97 -19.96 12.16
C GLY A 147 -4.00 -20.16 13.32
N GLU A 148 -2.70 -20.28 13.05
CA GLU A 148 -1.64 -20.45 14.06
C GLU A 148 -0.87 -19.16 14.34
N TYR A 149 -0.21 -19.11 15.50
CA TYR A 149 0.68 -18.00 15.87
C TYR A 149 2.12 -18.32 15.46
N PRO A 150 2.91 -17.33 14.99
CA PRO A 150 4.33 -17.55 14.73
C PRO A 150 5.15 -17.79 16.00
N PHE A 151 4.72 -17.26 17.15
CA PHE A 151 5.40 -17.37 18.44
C PHE A 151 4.40 -17.09 19.58
N SER A 152 4.82 -17.33 20.82
CA SER A 152 3.99 -17.12 22.01
C SER A 152 3.77 -15.64 22.37
N LEU A 153 2.78 -15.37 23.22
CA LEU A 153 2.45 -14.02 23.68
C LEU A 153 3.59 -13.38 24.49
N ASP A 154 4.36 -14.16 25.25
CA ASP A 154 5.48 -13.63 26.03
C ASP A 154 6.70 -13.32 25.16
N GLN A 155 6.89 -14.09 24.08
CA GLN A 155 7.81 -13.74 22.99
C GLN A 155 7.40 -12.44 22.30
N TRP A 156 6.09 -12.23 22.07
CA TRP A 156 5.60 -10.96 21.52
C TRP A 156 5.84 -9.76 22.44
N LYS A 157 5.52 -9.88 23.73
CA LYS A 157 5.83 -8.83 24.73
C LYS A 157 7.33 -8.52 24.76
N SER A 158 8.16 -9.54 24.65
CA SER A 158 9.62 -9.40 24.58
C SER A 158 10.05 -8.60 23.35
N ILE A 159 9.49 -8.90 22.17
CA ILE A 159 9.74 -8.16 20.91
C ILE A 159 9.30 -6.69 21.04
N ILE A 160 8.10 -6.41 21.55
CA ILE A 160 7.62 -5.03 21.77
C ILE A 160 8.59 -4.26 22.67
N ALA A 161 8.96 -4.84 23.81
CA ALA A 161 9.84 -4.19 24.79
C ALA A 161 11.25 -3.95 24.22
N ARG A 162 11.79 -4.91 23.48
CA ARG A 162 13.13 -4.87 22.88
C ARG A 162 13.23 -3.84 21.74
N ASP A 163 12.25 -3.83 20.84
CA ASP A 163 12.28 -3.04 19.61
C ASP A 163 11.55 -1.68 19.76
N GLY A 164 11.11 -1.34 20.97
CA GLY A 164 10.47 -0.04 21.27
C GLY A 164 9.11 0.16 20.60
N LEU A 165 8.41 -0.93 20.30
CA LEU A 165 7.12 -0.88 19.60
C LEU A 165 6.02 -0.30 20.51
N PRO A 166 4.98 0.35 19.94
CA PRO A 166 3.86 0.86 20.73
C PRO A 166 3.19 -0.28 21.53
N GLN A 167 3.14 -0.12 22.85
CA GLN A 167 2.62 -1.12 23.77
C GLN A 167 1.11 -1.34 23.54
N VAL A 168 0.73 -2.56 23.15
CA VAL A 168 -0.66 -2.98 23.02
C VAL A 168 -1.08 -3.67 24.31
N THR A 169 -1.93 -3.00 25.11
CA THR A 169 -2.44 -3.57 26.37
C THR A 169 -3.45 -4.67 26.09
N ILE A 170 -2.99 -5.92 26.08
CA ILE A 170 -3.85 -7.10 25.92
C ILE A 170 -4.52 -7.40 27.26
N VAL A 171 -5.81 -7.07 27.37
CA VAL A 171 -6.64 -7.44 28.52
C VAL A 171 -6.96 -8.93 28.41
N ILE A 172 -6.24 -9.76 29.18
CA ILE A 172 -6.50 -11.20 29.26
C ILE A 172 -7.69 -11.42 30.18
N GLY A 173 -8.88 -11.57 29.59
CA GLY A 173 -10.04 -12.10 30.30
C GLY A 173 -9.85 -13.59 30.62
N SER A 174 -10.10 -13.98 31.87
CA SER A 174 -10.27 -15.38 32.27
C SER A 174 -11.48 -16.02 31.55
N PRO A 175 -11.57 -17.35 31.43
CA PRO A 175 -12.22 -17.97 30.28
C PRO A 175 -13.75 -17.96 30.34
N SER A 176 -14.35 -16.99 29.65
CA SER A 176 -15.67 -17.09 29.04
C SER A 176 -15.58 -16.79 27.55
N SER A 177 -16.50 -17.36 26.77
CA SER A 177 -16.44 -17.40 25.29
C SER A 177 -16.75 -16.05 24.62
N GLU A 178 -15.90 -15.04 24.78
CA GLU A 178 -16.01 -13.77 24.04
C GLU A 178 -14.64 -13.11 23.80
N THR A 179 -14.53 -12.39 22.68
CA THR A 179 -13.26 -11.89 22.13
C THR A 179 -12.62 -10.79 22.99
N PRO A 180 -11.32 -10.86 23.36
CA PRO A 180 -10.67 -9.81 24.13
C PRO A 180 -10.57 -8.51 23.31
N SER A 181 -11.04 -7.41 23.87
CA SER A 181 -11.00 -6.08 23.25
C SER A 181 -9.81 -5.27 23.76
N VAL A 182 -9.13 -4.58 22.83
CA VAL A 182 -7.94 -3.76 23.10
C VAL A 182 -8.33 -2.30 23.32
N THR A 183 -7.88 -1.69 24.42
CA THR A 183 -8.08 -0.27 24.71
C THR A 183 -6.74 0.42 24.95
N THR A 184 -6.53 1.55 24.27
CA THR A 184 -5.28 2.33 24.34
C THR A 184 -5.47 3.56 25.22
N THR A 185 -4.62 3.73 26.24
CA THR A 185 -4.62 4.91 27.12
C THR A 185 -3.28 5.64 27.02
N SER A 186 -3.31 6.95 26.76
CA SER A 186 -2.11 7.79 26.68
C SER A 186 -2.12 8.85 27.78
N THR A 187 -1.22 8.73 28.74
CA THR A 187 -1.03 9.70 29.83
C THR A 187 0.00 10.74 29.41
N ARG A 188 -0.37 12.02 29.33
CA ARG A 188 0.55 13.09 28.93
C ARG A 188 0.59 14.21 29.97
N THR A 189 1.71 14.32 30.67
CA THR A 189 2.03 15.44 31.57
C THR A 189 2.07 16.75 30.78
N ALA A 190 1.48 17.82 31.32
CA ALA A 190 1.45 19.14 30.69
C ALA A 190 2.55 20.05 31.27
N THR A 191 3.26 20.74 30.38
CA THR A 191 4.14 21.86 30.73
C THR A 191 3.73 23.05 29.88
N THR A 192 3.35 24.15 30.53
CA THR A 192 2.84 25.37 29.91
C THR A 192 3.97 26.36 29.67
N THR A 193 4.19 26.76 28.41
CA THR A 193 4.99 27.96 28.10
C THR A 193 4.20 28.84 27.15
N SER A 194 3.90 30.05 27.62
CA SER A 194 3.22 31.10 26.84
C SER A 194 4.26 32.00 26.16
N THR A 195 4.04 32.35 24.90
CA THR A 195 4.74 33.49 24.28
C THR A 195 3.82 34.29 23.37
N ARG A 196 4.15 35.58 23.25
CA ARG A 196 3.19 36.67 22.98
C ARG A 196 3.22 37.13 21.52
N THR A 197 2.07 37.61 21.06
CA THR A 197 1.81 38.29 19.79
C THR A 197 2.74 39.47 19.49
N THR A 198 3.10 39.65 18.22
CA THR A 198 3.44 40.97 17.64
C THR A 198 2.82 41.12 16.26
N THR A 199 1.87 42.04 16.13
CA THR A 199 1.28 42.47 14.86
C THR A 199 2.18 43.53 14.20
N SER A 200 2.31 43.52 12.88
CA SER A 200 2.85 44.67 12.13
C SER A 200 2.03 44.91 10.86
N THR A 201 1.51 46.13 10.74
CA THR A 201 0.63 46.61 9.66
C THR A 201 1.44 47.41 8.64
N ILE A 202 1.30 47.12 7.35
CA ILE A 202 1.73 48.04 6.27
C ILE A 202 0.64 48.20 5.21
N ARG A 203 0.44 49.47 4.84
CA ARG A 203 -0.47 50.05 3.84
C ARG A 203 0.43 50.90 2.91
N THR A 204 0.24 51.07 1.59
CA THR A 204 -0.89 50.81 0.66
C THR A 204 -0.29 50.82 -0.76
N THR A 205 -0.93 50.22 -1.79
CA THR A 205 -1.23 50.90 -3.10
C THR A 205 -1.90 49.96 -4.10
N SER A 206 -2.92 50.45 -4.77
CA SER A 206 -3.57 49.82 -5.93
C SER A 206 -3.09 50.48 -7.23
N SER A 207 -3.00 49.72 -8.32
CA SER A 207 -2.90 50.27 -9.68
C SER A 207 -3.68 49.41 -10.67
N THR A 208 -4.81 49.94 -11.15
CA THR A 208 -5.65 49.32 -12.18
C THR A 208 -5.12 49.67 -13.57
N SER A 209 -5.09 48.71 -14.49
CA SER A 209 -5.00 48.99 -15.93
C SER A 209 -5.95 48.11 -16.74
N THR A 210 -7.04 48.72 -17.19
CA THR A 210 -8.02 48.14 -18.11
C THR A 210 -7.55 48.34 -19.55
N THR A 211 -7.64 47.31 -20.40
CA THR A 211 -7.57 47.51 -21.86
C THR A 211 -8.63 46.65 -22.56
N THR A 212 -9.46 47.33 -23.36
CA THR A 212 -10.58 46.78 -24.13
C THR A 212 -10.22 46.75 -25.62
N ARG A 213 -10.81 45.80 -26.38
CA ARG A 213 -11.05 45.74 -27.86
C ARG A 213 -10.70 44.34 -28.41
N THR A 214 -11.32 43.79 -29.46
CA THR A 214 -12.60 44.09 -30.15
C THR A 214 -12.97 42.86 -30.97
N THR A 215 -14.26 42.56 -31.10
CA THR A 215 -14.83 41.51 -31.94
C THR A 215 -14.57 41.73 -33.44
N THR A 216 -14.31 40.67 -34.20
CA THR A 216 -14.51 40.68 -35.66
C THR A 216 -15.24 39.42 -36.08
N THR A 217 -16.42 39.60 -36.67
CA THR A 217 -17.29 38.54 -37.18
C THR A 217 -16.92 38.24 -38.63
N THR A 218 -16.82 36.97 -39.00
CA THR A 218 -16.81 36.57 -40.42
C THR A 218 -17.79 35.43 -40.62
N THR A 219 -18.81 35.68 -41.43
CA THR A 219 -19.89 34.74 -41.73
C THR A 219 -19.46 33.81 -42.86
N THR A 220 -19.65 32.50 -42.73
CA THR A 220 -19.73 31.60 -43.89
C THR A 220 -20.77 30.53 -43.61
N SER A 221 -21.73 30.43 -44.51
CA SER A 221 -22.95 29.63 -44.39
C SER A 221 -22.87 28.39 -45.28
N THR A 222 -22.94 27.19 -44.68
CA THR A 222 -23.17 25.96 -45.45
C THR A 222 -24.06 24.98 -44.69
N THR A 223 -25.28 24.84 -45.22
CA THR A 223 -26.17 23.67 -45.24
C THR A 223 -26.35 22.80 -43.97
N THR A 224 -27.57 22.87 -43.46
CA THR A 224 -28.18 21.97 -42.48
C THR A 224 -28.05 20.48 -42.84
N THR A 225 -27.53 19.68 -41.90
CA THR A 225 -27.89 18.26 -41.77
C THR A 225 -28.26 18.01 -40.31
N THR A 226 -29.56 17.93 -40.03
CA THR A 226 -30.08 17.63 -38.69
C THR A 226 -29.85 16.18 -38.32
N THR A 227 -28.66 15.88 -37.79
CA THR A 227 -28.47 14.78 -36.85
C THR A 227 -28.59 15.36 -35.44
N THR A 228 -29.51 14.82 -34.65
CA THR A 228 -29.69 15.18 -33.24
C THR A 228 -28.51 14.63 -32.44
N THR A 229 -27.37 15.32 -32.49
CA THR A 229 -26.21 15.01 -31.67
C THR A 229 -26.57 15.27 -30.21
N ARG A 230 -26.74 14.18 -29.46
CA ARG A 230 -26.53 14.18 -28.00
C ARG A 230 -25.26 15.00 -27.75
N PRO A 231 -25.27 15.99 -26.81
CA PRO A 231 -24.04 16.69 -26.46
C PRO A 231 -22.96 15.65 -26.17
N PRO A 232 -21.69 15.87 -26.57
CA PRO A 232 -20.64 14.88 -26.39
C PRO A 232 -20.67 14.43 -24.93
N GLU A 233 -20.88 13.13 -24.76
CA GLU A 233 -20.98 12.49 -23.45
C GLU A 233 -19.74 12.88 -22.66
N ALA A 234 -19.95 13.49 -21.50
CA ALA A 234 -18.86 14.05 -20.73
C ALA A 234 -17.83 12.94 -20.48
N ASP A 235 -16.56 13.24 -20.76
CA ASP A 235 -15.51 12.24 -20.62
C ASP A 235 -15.55 11.68 -19.19
N PHE A 236 -15.53 10.36 -19.06
CA PHE A 236 -15.73 9.68 -17.77
C PHE A 236 -14.75 10.16 -16.68
N THR A 237 -13.52 10.53 -17.05
CA THR A 237 -12.56 11.13 -16.10
C THR A 237 -13.00 12.53 -15.65
N ASP A 238 -13.65 13.33 -16.48
CA ASP A 238 -14.10 14.68 -16.15
C ASP A 238 -15.31 14.64 -15.20
N GLU A 239 -16.22 13.67 -15.34
CA GLU A 239 -17.26 13.36 -14.36
C GLU A 239 -16.63 12.98 -13.00
N CYS A 240 -15.71 12.00 -13.02
CA CYS A 240 -14.97 11.60 -11.82
C CYS A 240 -14.27 12.78 -11.13
N LEU A 241 -13.59 13.64 -11.91
CA LEU A 241 -12.90 14.84 -11.41
C LEU A 241 -13.84 15.78 -10.68
N GLN A 242 -15.03 16.04 -11.23
CA GLN A 242 -16.02 16.91 -10.58
C GLN A 242 -16.38 16.36 -9.19
N ILE A 243 -16.70 15.07 -9.11
CA ILE A 243 -17.20 14.44 -7.87
C ILE A 243 -16.09 14.35 -6.81
N HIS A 244 -14.86 13.99 -7.19
CA HIS A 244 -13.69 14.05 -6.31
C HIS A 244 -13.44 15.47 -5.79
N ASN A 245 -13.52 16.48 -6.66
CA ASN A 245 -13.25 17.87 -6.29
C ASN A 245 -14.32 18.47 -5.38
N ASN A 246 -15.57 18.01 -5.49
CA ASN A 246 -16.61 18.34 -4.52
C ASN A 246 -16.26 17.76 -3.15
N LYS A 247 -15.94 16.45 -3.04
CA LYS A 247 -15.52 15.83 -1.77
C LYS A 247 -14.30 16.52 -1.13
N ARG A 248 -13.32 16.92 -1.95
CA ARG A 248 -12.06 17.57 -1.52
C ARG A 248 -12.17 19.02 -1.09
N ALA A 249 -13.18 19.79 -1.55
CA ALA A 249 -13.20 21.24 -1.35
C ALA A 249 -14.56 21.85 -0.97
N GLU A 250 -15.67 21.27 -1.39
CA GLU A 250 -17.00 21.83 -1.12
C GLU A 250 -17.30 21.79 0.38
N GLY A 251 -17.88 22.87 0.92
CA GLY A 251 -18.21 23.04 2.34
C GLY A 251 -17.01 23.10 3.31
N MET A 252 -15.76 23.03 2.84
CA MET A 252 -14.57 23.05 3.70
C MET A 252 -14.03 24.48 3.90
N SER A 253 -13.82 24.88 5.15
CA SER A 253 -13.10 26.13 5.50
C SER A 253 -11.62 26.07 5.14
N ASN A 254 -11.03 24.87 5.10
CA ASN A 254 -9.67 24.61 4.64
C ASN A 254 -9.72 23.50 3.58
N PRO A 255 -9.97 23.82 2.30
CA PRO A 255 -10.12 22.82 1.24
C PRO A 255 -8.81 22.07 0.95
N ILE A 256 -8.95 20.87 0.39
CA ILE A 256 -7.85 20.12 -0.20
C ILE A 256 -7.71 20.54 -1.68
N GLN A 257 -6.47 20.61 -2.18
CA GLN A 257 -6.17 21.02 -3.55
C GLN A 257 -6.99 20.18 -4.55
N LYS A 258 -7.66 20.84 -5.50
CA LYS A 258 -8.43 20.17 -6.55
C LYS A 258 -7.52 19.33 -7.44
N LEU A 259 -7.97 18.12 -7.77
CA LEU A 259 -7.40 17.27 -8.80
C LEU A 259 -7.67 17.87 -10.18
N VAL A 260 -6.73 17.70 -11.10
CA VAL A 260 -6.87 18.02 -12.52
C VAL A 260 -6.71 16.76 -13.38
N ARG A 261 -7.17 16.80 -14.63
CA ARG A 261 -7.01 15.69 -15.57
C ARG A 261 -5.53 15.41 -15.84
N ASN A 262 -5.08 14.19 -15.58
CA ASN A 262 -3.72 13.74 -15.86
C ASN A 262 -3.73 12.70 -17.00
N ARG A 263 -3.15 13.07 -18.16
CA ARG A 263 -3.16 12.20 -19.36
C ARG A 263 -2.51 10.84 -19.13
N GLY A 264 -1.41 10.77 -18.36
CA GLY A 264 -0.73 9.51 -18.05
C GLY A 264 -1.59 8.59 -17.18
N ALA A 265 -2.27 9.15 -16.18
CA ALA A 265 -3.19 8.41 -15.33
C ALA A 265 -4.42 7.92 -16.12
N VAL A 266 -4.94 8.71 -17.07
CA VAL A 266 -6.04 8.29 -17.96
C VAL A 266 -5.59 7.11 -18.82
N SER A 267 -4.47 7.22 -19.53
CA SER A 267 -3.97 6.13 -20.37
C SER A 267 -3.62 4.86 -19.59
N GLN A 268 -3.18 4.99 -18.33
CA GLN A 268 -2.98 3.83 -17.45
C GLN A 268 -4.31 3.17 -17.06
N ALA A 269 -5.33 3.96 -16.70
CA ALA A 269 -6.65 3.46 -16.34
C ALA A 269 -7.31 2.74 -17.52
N GLU A 270 -7.21 3.31 -18.73
CA GLU A 270 -7.71 2.70 -19.98
C GLU A 270 -6.95 1.42 -20.34
N ALA A 271 -5.62 1.42 -20.28
CA ALA A 271 -4.83 0.22 -20.54
C ALA A 271 -5.12 -0.90 -19.51
N TYR A 272 -5.37 -0.54 -18.24
CA TYR A 272 -5.71 -1.51 -17.21
C TYR A 272 -7.14 -2.05 -17.35
N ARG A 273 -8.10 -1.22 -17.76
CA ARG A 273 -9.45 -1.64 -18.18
C ARG A 273 -9.34 -2.73 -19.25
N ASP A 274 -8.60 -2.46 -20.32
CA ASP A 274 -8.48 -3.39 -21.46
C ASP A 274 -7.78 -4.71 -21.05
N GLN A 275 -6.74 -4.63 -20.22
CA GLN A 275 -6.07 -5.80 -19.66
C GLN A 275 -7.01 -6.62 -18.74
N MET A 276 -7.85 -5.96 -17.94
CA MET A 276 -8.81 -6.62 -17.06
C MET A 276 -9.87 -7.39 -17.85
N GLU A 277 -10.38 -6.80 -18.94
CA GLU A 277 -11.35 -7.45 -19.84
C GLU A 277 -10.76 -8.71 -20.49
N GLN A 278 -9.53 -8.62 -21.03
CA GLN A 278 -8.82 -9.76 -21.64
C GLN A 278 -8.54 -10.91 -20.66
N ARG A 279 -8.42 -10.61 -19.36
CA ARG A 279 -8.09 -11.59 -18.31
C ARG A 279 -9.31 -12.19 -17.61
N GLY A 280 -10.52 -11.99 -18.13
CA GLY A 280 -11.75 -12.52 -17.52
C GLY A 280 -12.19 -11.75 -16.27
N CYS A 281 -11.93 -10.44 -16.23
CA CYS A 281 -12.41 -9.52 -15.21
C CYS A 281 -11.94 -9.82 -13.76
N PRO A 282 -10.65 -10.05 -13.48
CA PRO A 282 -10.17 -10.17 -12.09
C PRO A 282 -10.40 -8.86 -11.32
N PHE A 283 -10.87 -8.93 -10.07
CA PHE A 283 -11.00 -7.76 -9.20
C PHE A 283 -9.75 -7.61 -8.33
N GLN A 284 -8.70 -7.07 -8.93
CA GLN A 284 -7.39 -6.85 -8.30
C GLN A 284 -6.81 -5.52 -8.78
N HIS A 285 -5.83 -5.00 -8.05
CA HIS A 285 -5.07 -3.82 -8.49
C HIS A 285 -4.13 -4.11 -9.66
N SER A 286 -3.81 -3.06 -10.43
CA SER A 286 -2.88 -3.12 -11.57
C SER A 286 -1.42 -3.40 -11.17
N GLY A 287 -1.04 -3.06 -9.94
CA GLY A 287 0.33 -3.16 -9.43
C GLY A 287 1.28 -2.06 -9.92
N VAL A 288 0.80 -1.12 -10.76
CA VAL A 288 1.62 -0.04 -11.34
C VAL A 288 1.90 1.03 -10.29
N ARG A 289 3.11 0.98 -9.71
CA ARG A 289 3.54 1.86 -8.59
C ARG A 289 3.68 3.36 -8.94
N LEU A 290 3.57 3.74 -10.21
CA LEU A 290 3.64 5.13 -10.65
C LEU A 290 2.40 5.95 -10.25
N TYR A 291 1.29 5.27 -9.95
CA TYR A 291 0.02 5.90 -9.61
C TYR A 291 -0.55 5.31 -8.33
N GLY A 292 -1.34 6.10 -7.61
CA GLY A 292 -2.32 5.57 -6.66
C GLY A 292 -3.46 4.93 -7.44
N GLU A 293 -4.25 4.06 -6.82
CA GLU A 293 -5.34 3.38 -7.52
C GLU A 293 -6.50 3.05 -6.58
N ASN A 294 -7.71 3.43 -6.99
CA ASN A 294 -8.95 2.93 -6.39
C ASN A 294 -9.71 2.10 -7.42
N LEU A 295 -10.36 1.03 -6.95
CA LEU A 295 -11.22 0.17 -7.75
C LEU A 295 -12.63 0.11 -7.16
N TYR A 296 -13.61 0.00 -8.03
CA TYR A 296 -15.00 -0.20 -7.66
C TYR A 296 -15.66 -1.15 -8.65
N ARG A 297 -16.48 -2.09 -8.17
CA ARG A 297 -17.22 -3.03 -9.01
C ARG A 297 -18.68 -3.09 -8.58
N SER A 298 -19.58 -3.06 -9.55
CA SER A 298 -21.03 -3.18 -9.34
C SER A 298 -21.58 -4.43 -10.02
N SER A 299 -22.74 -4.89 -9.56
CA SER A 299 -23.53 -5.91 -10.26
C SER A 299 -24.27 -5.34 -11.49
N ALA A 300 -24.37 -4.02 -11.62
CA ALA A 300 -25.04 -3.32 -12.71
C ALA A 300 -24.12 -2.28 -13.38
N HIS A 301 -24.66 -1.49 -14.31
CA HIS A 301 -24.03 -0.24 -14.70
C HIS A 301 -24.00 0.73 -13.50
N THR A 302 -23.03 1.64 -13.48
CA THR A 302 -22.71 2.46 -12.32
C THR A 302 -21.92 3.69 -12.78
N ASP A 303 -22.23 4.82 -12.17
CA ASP A 303 -21.61 6.11 -12.49
C ASP A 303 -20.37 6.32 -11.61
N CYS A 304 -19.49 7.27 -11.97
CA CYS A 304 -18.34 7.56 -11.11
C CYS A 304 -18.76 8.10 -9.74
N LYS A 305 -19.98 8.64 -9.64
CA LYS A 305 -20.61 9.06 -8.40
C LYS A 305 -20.72 7.94 -7.37
N ASP A 306 -21.19 6.76 -7.76
CA ASP A 306 -21.38 5.64 -6.83
C ASP A 306 -20.04 5.15 -6.27
N ALA A 307 -19.03 5.07 -7.15
CA ALA A 307 -17.67 4.69 -6.77
C ALA A 307 -17.06 5.69 -5.78
N VAL A 308 -17.12 6.99 -6.07
CA VAL A 308 -16.54 8.02 -5.20
C VAL A 308 -17.31 8.17 -3.89
N GLU A 309 -18.64 8.01 -3.88
CA GLU A 309 -19.40 7.95 -2.62
C GLU A 309 -19.02 6.73 -1.77
N LEU A 310 -18.89 5.55 -2.37
CA LEU A 310 -18.47 4.34 -1.63
C LEU A 310 -17.06 4.49 -1.07
N TRP A 311 -16.09 4.90 -1.90
CA TRP A 311 -14.72 5.16 -1.48
C TRP A 311 -14.65 6.22 -0.37
N TYR A 312 -15.40 7.32 -0.52
CA TYR A 312 -15.46 8.36 0.50
C TYR A 312 -16.15 7.89 1.79
N SER A 313 -17.09 6.95 1.72
CA SER A 313 -17.83 6.46 2.91
C SER A 313 -16.94 5.80 3.97
N GLU A 314 -15.76 5.32 3.59
CA GLU A 314 -14.71 4.84 4.50
C GLU A 314 -14.24 5.91 5.49
N LYS A 315 -14.52 7.20 5.24
CA LYS A 315 -14.32 8.31 6.19
C LYS A 315 -14.92 8.02 7.58
N LYS A 316 -15.97 7.21 7.66
CA LYS A 316 -16.56 6.75 8.94
C LYS A 316 -15.59 5.93 9.80
N ASN A 317 -14.61 5.26 9.19
CA ASN A 317 -13.57 4.48 9.86
C ASN A 317 -12.36 5.36 10.24
N TYR A 318 -12.18 6.52 9.59
CA TYR A 318 -11.14 7.51 9.91
C TYR A 318 -11.60 8.47 11.02
N THR A 319 -11.96 7.91 12.18
CA THR A 319 -12.55 8.64 13.32
C THR A 319 -11.58 9.57 14.05
N SER A 320 -10.27 9.44 13.78
CA SER A 320 -9.21 10.22 14.39
C SER A 320 -8.11 10.57 13.38
N TYR A 321 -7.60 11.80 13.47
CA TYR A 321 -6.45 12.25 12.68
C TYR A 321 -5.21 11.41 13.01
N THR A 322 -4.89 10.48 12.11
CA THR A 322 -3.86 9.45 12.30
C THR A 322 -3.07 9.28 11.01
N ALA A 323 -1.78 8.96 11.12
CA ALA A 323 -1.02 8.54 9.95
C ALA A 323 -1.58 7.20 9.43
N LEU A 324 -1.46 6.96 8.14
CA LEU A 324 -1.73 5.64 7.59
C LEU A 324 -0.73 4.62 8.12
N ASN A 325 -1.23 3.44 8.42
CA ASN A 325 -0.49 2.26 8.85
C ASN A 325 -1.21 1.02 8.30
N SER A 326 -0.56 -0.14 8.33
CA SER A 326 -1.12 -1.36 7.72
C SER A 326 -2.42 -1.85 8.38
N PHE A 327 -2.78 -1.36 9.57
CA PHE A 327 -4.03 -1.70 10.27
C PHE A 327 -5.21 -0.82 9.85
N ASN A 328 -5.03 0.51 9.77
CA ASN A 328 -6.10 1.41 9.32
C ASN A 328 -6.26 1.41 7.80
N TYR A 329 -5.18 1.21 7.04
CA TYR A 329 -5.16 1.37 5.58
C TYR A 329 -6.24 0.56 4.85
N GLN A 330 -6.44 -0.71 5.22
CA GLN A 330 -7.47 -1.56 4.59
C GLN A 330 -8.90 -1.04 4.78
N ASN A 331 -9.15 -0.20 5.79
CA ASN A 331 -10.47 0.32 6.15
C ASN A 331 -10.69 1.79 5.72
N VAL A 332 -9.64 2.50 5.31
CA VAL A 332 -9.68 3.93 4.94
C VAL A 332 -8.99 4.26 3.62
N GLY A 333 -8.36 3.28 2.96
CA GLY A 333 -7.42 3.49 1.87
C GLY A 333 -8.02 4.16 0.64
N HIS A 334 -9.28 3.86 0.31
CA HIS A 334 -9.95 4.51 -0.81
C HIS A 334 -10.32 5.95 -0.46
N PHE A 335 -10.84 6.20 0.75
CA PHE A 335 -11.12 7.55 1.26
C PHE A 335 -9.85 8.40 1.33
N THR A 336 -8.76 7.86 1.89
CA THR A 336 -7.51 8.59 2.02
C THR A 336 -6.86 8.87 0.68
N GLN A 337 -7.04 8.02 -0.33
CA GLN A 337 -6.60 8.32 -1.70
C GLN A 337 -7.43 9.44 -2.34
N VAL A 338 -8.76 9.38 -2.24
CA VAL A 338 -9.67 10.44 -2.73
C VAL A 338 -9.30 11.80 -2.12
N MET A 339 -8.93 11.81 -0.83
CA MET A 339 -8.59 13.00 -0.07
C MET A 339 -7.08 13.30 0.00
N TRP A 340 -6.22 12.55 -0.70
CA TRP A 340 -4.77 12.71 -0.56
C TRP A 340 -4.29 14.09 -1.05
N ALA A 341 -3.75 14.91 -0.16
CA ALA A 341 -3.43 16.30 -0.41
C ALA A 341 -2.33 16.49 -1.46
N ASN A 342 -1.35 15.58 -1.50
CA ASN A 342 -0.23 15.63 -2.46
C ASN A 342 -0.59 15.05 -3.83
N SER A 343 -1.72 14.34 -3.98
CA SER A 343 -2.21 13.91 -5.29
C SER A 343 -2.87 15.10 -5.97
N THR A 344 -2.46 15.41 -7.19
CA THR A 344 -2.90 16.60 -7.96
C THR A 344 -3.53 16.23 -9.30
N GLY A 345 -3.30 15.02 -9.79
CA GLY A 345 -3.80 14.48 -11.05
C GLY A 345 -4.70 13.27 -10.85
N LEU A 346 -5.73 13.14 -11.70
CA LEU A 346 -6.63 11.99 -11.78
C LEU A 346 -6.77 11.52 -13.24
N GLY A 347 -6.95 10.23 -13.44
CA GLY A 347 -7.48 9.64 -14.66
C GLY A 347 -8.26 8.37 -14.32
N CYS A 348 -9.41 8.16 -14.95
CA CYS A 348 -10.31 7.06 -14.64
C CYS A 348 -10.87 6.41 -15.91
N ALA A 349 -11.16 5.12 -15.83
CA ALA A 349 -11.81 4.36 -16.89
C ALA A 349 -12.89 3.43 -16.30
N TYR A 350 -13.94 3.21 -17.08
CA TYR A 350 -15.00 2.25 -16.78
C TYR A 350 -14.96 1.10 -17.79
N SER A 351 -14.98 -0.14 -17.29
CA SER A 351 -15.25 -1.35 -18.07
C SER A 351 -16.73 -1.70 -17.95
N SER A 352 -17.46 -1.67 -19.07
CA SER A 352 -18.84 -2.19 -19.14
C SER A 352 -18.87 -3.72 -19.07
N THR A 353 -17.88 -4.38 -19.69
CA THR A 353 -17.66 -5.83 -19.67
C THR A 353 -17.48 -6.36 -18.24
N CYS A 354 -16.59 -5.73 -17.46
CA CYS A 354 -16.26 -6.12 -16.09
C CYS A 354 -17.05 -5.38 -15.01
N ARG A 355 -17.94 -4.45 -15.39
CA ARG A 355 -18.70 -3.55 -14.50
C ARG A 355 -17.82 -2.92 -13.41
N THR A 356 -16.61 -2.52 -13.81
CA THR A 356 -15.53 -2.09 -12.91
C THR A 356 -15.03 -0.71 -13.32
N ILE A 357 -14.94 0.18 -12.33
CA ILE A 357 -14.29 1.49 -12.44
C ILE A 357 -12.88 1.37 -11.86
N VAL A 358 -11.90 1.90 -12.59
CA VAL A 358 -10.54 2.15 -12.09
C VAL A 358 -10.25 3.64 -12.14
N CYS A 359 -9.72 4.20 -11.05
CA CYS A 359 -9.22 5.58 -10.99
C CYS A 359 -7.77 5.57 -10.52
N ASN A 360 -6.87 6.15 -11.32
CA ASN A 360 -5.45 6.32 -11.03
C ASN A 360 -5.13 7.77 -10.62
N TYR A 361 -4.32 7.92 -9.58
CA TYR A 361 -4.00 9.20 -8.92
C TYR A 361 -2.51 9.52 -9.07
N TYR A 362 -2.16 10.77 -9.37
CA TYR A 362 -0.77 11.20 -9.54
C TYR A 362 -0.45 12.50 -8.77
N PRO A 363 0.68 12.59 -8.05
CA PRO A 363 1.47 11.48 -7.53
C PRO A 363 0.63 10.49 -6.70
N PRO A 364 1.10 9.23 -6.52
CA PRO A 364 0.45 8.26 -5.65
C PRO A 364 0.25 8.80 -4.24
N GLY A 365 -0.86 8.40 -3.62
CA GLY A 365 -1.11 8.64 -2.21
C GLY A 365 -0.76 7.44 -1.34
N ASN A 366 -1.39 7.40 -0.17
CA ASN A 366 -1.44 6.23 0.70
C ASN A 366 -0.09 5.70 1.22
N TYR A 367 0.91 6.57 1.35
CA TYR A 367 2.18 6.22 1.98
C TYR A 367 2.00 5.90 3.47
N ILE A 368 2.41 4.70 3.87
CA ILE A 368 2.49 4.28 5.27
C ILE A 368 3.40 5.24 6.05
N GLY A 369 2.99 5.61 7.26
CA GLY A 369 3.63 6.61 8.11
C GLY A 369 3.27 8.06 7.77
N GLN A 370 2.54 8.34 6.68
CA GLN A 370 2.13 9.69 6.28
C GLN A 370 0.65 9.96 6.57
N TYR A 371 0.31 11.24 6.71
CA TYR A 371 -1.08 11.70 6.85
C TYR A 371 -1.65 12.06 5.48
N PRO A 372 -2.94 11.75 5.20
CA PRO A 372 -3.55 12.03 3.90
C PRO A 372 -3.72 13.53 3.61
N PHE A 373 -3.84 14.34 4.66
CA PHE A 373 -4.04 15.79 4.58
C PHE A 373 -3.59 16.42 5.90
N SER A 374 -3.51 17.75 5.95
CA SER A 374 -3.11 18.47 7.17
C SER A 374 -4.16 18.39 8.29
N ARG A 375 -3.74 18.66 9.54
CA ARG A 375 -4.66 18.77 10.68
C ARG A 375 -5.72 19.86 10.49
N ALA A 376 -5.41 20.96 9.78
CA ALA A 376 -6.38 22.01 9.47
C ALA A 376 -7.47 21.51 8.51
N GLN A 377 -7.08 20.79 7.46
CA GLN A 377 -8.01 20.13 6.53
C GLN A 377 -8.85 19.05 7.24
N TYR A 378 -8.26 18.26 8.14
CA TYR A 378 -9.03 17.31 8.97
C TYR A 378 -10.09 18.01 9.83
N ASN A 379 -9.71 19.05 10.57
CA ASN A 379 -10.65 19.78 11.42
C ASN A 379 -11.79 20.39 10.58
N SER A 380 -11.46 20.95 9.41
CA SER A 380 -12.46 21.44 8.45
C SER A 380 -13.35 20.33 7.90
N LEU A 381 -12.85 19.12 7.73
CA LEU A 381 -13.61 17.97 7.22
C LEU A 381 -14.57 17.43 8.27
N VAL A 382 -14.12 17.36 9.53
CA VAL A 382 -14.96 17.01 10.68
C VAL A 382 -16.06 18.05 10.86
N GLN A 383 -15.75 19.35 10.77
CA GLN A 383 -16.74 20.42 10.91
C GLN A 383 -17.81 20.41 9.81
N ARG A 384 -17.46 20.10 8.56
CA ARG A 384 -18.41 20.06 7.43
C ARG A 384 -19.39 18.89 7.53
N ASP A 385 -18.93 17.77 8.04
CA ASP A 385 -19.63 16.49 8.06
C ASP A 385 -20.14 16.12 9.48
N ALA A 386 -20.32 17.12 10.36
CA ALA A 386 -20.87 16.98 11.72
C ALA A 386 -22.29 17.59 11.79
#